data_AF-A0A5C6D691-F1
#
_entry.id   AF-A0A5C6D691-F1
#
_cell.length_a   1.000
_cell.length_b   1.000
_cell.length_c   1.000
_cell.angle_alpha   90.00
_cell.angle_beta   90.00
_cell.angle_gamma   90.00
#
_symmetry.space_group_name_H-M   'P 1'
#
loop_
_entity.id
_entity.type
_entity.pdbx_description
1 polymer ?
#
loop_
_entity_poly.entity_id
_entity_poly.type
_entity_poly.pdbx_seq_one_letter_code
_entity_poly.pdbx_strand_id
1 'polypeptide(L)'
;MAGCIGVTRVTLGYPSIDEFLGKLGSCYASEADASSEAKRMTKDKECCNNGTAGAGPYGGSPEAMVVWVQFSNDSGIKIPEKDGVFDLSGSDIKNEILSPVGGIPGNPNYDFKVLMDEFKQWLGANHGGPGMNVSFCENLTKDIETQEKVESAGGDGLETNFYCPVCQRDYAEAK
;
A
#
# COMPACT_ATOMS: atom_id res chain seq x y z
N MET A 1 15.88 2.22 4.95
CA MET A 1 15.06 1.32 5.78
C MET A 1 13.66 1.25 5.19
N ALA A 2 13.03 0.07 5.14
CA ALA A 2 11.69 -0.11 4.60
C ALA A 2 10.64 0.24 5.68
N GLY A 3 10.11 1.46 5.65
CA GLY A 3 9.10 1.97 6.59
C GLY A 3 7.70 1.43 6.30
N CYS A 4 6.75 2.31 6.00
CA CYS A 4 5.37 1.97 5.63
C CYS A 4 5.27 0.87 4.55
N ILE A 5 6.08 0.96 3.47
CA ILE A 5 6.17 -0.08 2.43
C ILE A 5 6.65 -1.43 2.95
N GLY A 6 7.55 -1.42 3.94
CA GLY A 6 8.09 -2.61 4.58
C GLY A 6 7.02 -3.33 5.40
N VAL A 7 6.25 -2.57 6.18
CA VAL A 7 5.09 -3.10 6.93
C VAL A 7 4.09 -3.74 5.98
N THR A 8 3.65 -3.00 4.96
CA THR A 8 2.63 -3.47 4.02
C THR A 8 3.06 -4.74 3.28
N ARG A 9 4.28 -4.81 2.74
CA ARG A 9 4.74 -6.02 2.04
C ARG A 9 4.83 -7.24 2.97
N VAL A 10 5.26 -7.05 4.21
CA VAL A 10 5.47 -8.16 5.17
C VAL A 10 4.11 -8.68 5.64
N THR A 11 3.18 -7.77 5.94
CA THR A 11 1.78 -8.09 6.25
C THR A 11 1.15 -8.93 5.14
N LEU A 12 1.41 -8.59 3.87
CA LEU A 12 0.87 -9.31 2.72
C LEU A 12 1.68 -10.56 2.32
N GLY A 13 2.82 -10.84 2.97
CA GLY A 13 3.63 -12.03 2.73
C GLY A 13 4.58 -11.95 1.52
N TYR A 14 4.88 -10.76 1.00
CA TYR A 14 5.80 -10.60 -0.13
C TYR A 14 7.27 -10.52 0.32
N PRO A 15 8.18 -11.28 -0.32
CA PRO A 15 9.58 -11.42 0.11
C PRO A 15 10.43 -10.20 -0.24
N SER A 16 10.04 -9.41 -1.24
CA SER A 16 10.76 -8.21 -1.67
C SER A 16 9.82 -7.03 -1.93
N ILE A 17 10.38 -5.83 -1.88
CA ILE A 17 9.64 -4.60 -2.22
C ILE A 17 9.25 -4.61 -3.71
N ASP A 18 10.17 -4.99 -4.60
CA ASP A 18 9.92 -5.01 -6.04
C ASP A 18 8.78 -5.95 -6.43
N GLU A 19 8.71 -7.13 -5.81
CA GLU A 19 7.62 -8.08 -6.06
C GLU A 19 6.28 -7.51 -5.60
N PHE A 20 6.24 -6.94 -4.39
CA PHE A 20 5.04 -6.27 -3.87
C PHE A 20 4.59 -5.11 -4.76
N LEU A 21 5.50 -4.21 -5.13
CA LEU A 21 5.19 -3.08 -6.00
C LEU A 21 4.72 -3.54 -7.40
N GLY A 22 5.18 -4.71 -7.85
CA GLY A 22 4.67 -5.35 -9.07
C GLY A 22 3.20 -5.77 -9.01
N LYS A 23 2.57 -5.78 -7.83
CA LYS A 23 1.16 -6.13 -7.63
C LYS A 23 0.23 -4.92 -7.62
N LEU A 24 0.75 -3.70 -7.67
CA LEU A 24 -0.04 -2.46 -7.69
C LEU A 24 -0.54 -2.10 -9.11
N GLY A 25 -0.92 -3.09 -9.90
CA GLY A 25 -1.33 -2.91 -11.30
C GLY A 25 -2.80 -2.55 -11.51
N SER A 26 -3.61 -2.72 -10.47
CA SER A 26 -5.04 -2.38 -10.46
C SER A 26 -5.33 -1.57 -9.21
N CYS A 27 -5.38 -0.26 -9.35
CA CYS A 27 -5.68 0.66 -8.26
C CYS A 27 -6.83 1.60 -8.62
N TYR A 28 -7.50 2.13 -7.61
CA TYR A 28 -8.70 2.94 -7.75
C TYR A 28 -8.55 4.24 -6.95
N ALA A 29 -9.21 5.31 -7.38
CA ALA A 29 -9.29 6.54 -6.59
C ALA A 29 -10.23 6.41 -5.36
N SER A 30 -11.05 5.35 -5.33
CA SER A 30 -12.07 5.10 -4.30
C SER A 30 -11.75 3.84 -3.50
N GLU A 31 -11.74 3.97 -2.17
CA GLU A 31 -11.64 2.83 -1.26
C GLU A 31 -12.78 1.82 -1.49
N ALA A 32 -13.99 2.31 -1.79
CA ALA A 32 -15.16 1.47 -1.98
C ALA A 32 -15.03 0.58 -3.23
N ASP A 33 -14.48 1.12 -4.32
CA ASP A 33 -14.27 0.37 -5.56
C ASP A 33 -13.16 -0.67 -5.37
N ALA A 34 -12.04 -0.29 -4.74
CA ALA A 34 -10.97 -1.20 -4.38
C ALA A 34 -11.44 -2.33 -3.43
N SER A 35 -12.28 -2.00 -2.44
CA SER A 35 -12.86 -2.97 -1.51
C SER A 35 -13.84 -3.92 -2.19
N SER A 36 -14.63 -3.41 -3.14
CA SER A 36 -15.52 -4.23 -3.97
C SER A 36 -14.71 -5.22 -4.80
N GLU A 37 -13.64 -4.75 -5.43
CA GLU A 37 -12.75 -5.60 -6.22
C GLU A 37 -12.01 -6.63 -5.37
N ALA A 38 -11.47 -6.24 -4.20
CA ALA A 38 -10.84 -7.19 -3.28
C ALA A 38 -11.81 -8.31 -2.86
N LYS A 39 -13.06 -7.97 -2.54
CA LYS A 39 -14.09 -8.97 -2.22
C LYS A 39 -14.37 -9.91 -3.39
N ARG A 40 -14.39 -9.38 -4.62
CA ARG A 40 -14.55 -10.17 -5.84
C ARG A 40 -13.37 -11.13 -6.02
N MET A 41 -12.13 -10.65 -5.93
CA MET A 41 -10.90 -11.44 -6.04
C MET A 41 -10.86 -12.58 -5.01
N THR A 42 -11.20 -12.29 -3.75
CA THR A 42 -11.30 -13.30 -2.68
C THR A 42 -12.38 -14.35 -2.98
N LYS A 43 -13.56 -13.91 -3.41
CA LYS A 43 -14.68 -14.80 -3.76
C LYS A 43 -14.34 -15.71 -4.95
N ASP A 44 -13.68 -15.16 -5.95
CA ASP A 44 -13.27 -15.85 -7.16
C ASP A 44 -11.98 -16.68 -6.97
N LYS A 45 -11.41 -16.64 -5.76
CA LYS A 45 -10.18 -17.34 -5.36
C LYS A 45 -8.97 -16.97 -6.23
N GLU A 46 -8.93 -15.74 -6.71
CA GLU A 46 -7.80 -15.25 -7.52
C GLU A 46 -6.48 -15.24 -6.73
N CYS A 47 -6.56 -15.15 -5.40
CA CYS A 47 -5.40 -15.17 -4.52
C CYS A 47 -4.90 -16.57 -4.17
N CYS A 48 -5.60 -17.63 -4.60
CA CYS A 48 -5.19 -19.01 -4.35
C CYS A 48 -4.40 -19.54 -5.56
N ASN A 49 -3.07 -19.61 -5.46
CA ASN A 49 -2.28 -20.20 -6.53
C ASN A 49 -2.40 -21.73 -6.50
N ASN A 50 -2.88 -22.32 -7.61
CA ASN A 50 -2.77 -23.75 -7.94
C ASN A 50 -3.35 -24.78 -6.96
N GLY A 51 -4.52 -24.54 -6.37
CA GLY A 51 -5.32 -25.60 -5.74
C GLY A 51 -4.71 -26.23 -4.48
N THR A 52 -3.55 -25.77 -4.04
CA THR A 52 -3.08 -25.99 -2.68
C THR A 52 -3.95 -25.17 -1.74
N ALA A 53 -4.55 -25.83 -0.75
CA ALA A 53 -5.15 -25.18 0.41
C ALA A 53 -4.04 -24.53 1.26
N GLY A 54 -3.32 -23.58 0.66
CA GLY A 54 -2.30 -22.79 1.32
C GLY A 54 -2.96 -21.93 2.38
N ALA A 55 -2.27 -21.77 3.50
CA ALA A 55 -2.58 -20.67 4.39
C ALA A 55 -1.91 -19.41 3.83
N GLY A 56 -2.56 -18.25 3.85
CA GLY A 56 -1.92 -16.95 3.80
C GLY A 56 -1.10 -16.70 5.08
N PRO A 57 -0.46 -15.52 5.20
CA PRO A 57 0.46 -15.19 6.29
C PRO A 57 -0.17 -15.27 7.68
N TYR A 58 -1.50 -15.20 7.78
CA TYR A 58 -2.27 -15.26 9.03
C TYR A 58 -2.91 -16.63 9.31
N GLY A 59 -2.57 -17.68 8.58
CA GLY A 59 -3.06 -19.04 8.84
C GLY A 59 -4.41 -19.39 8.19
N GLY A 60 -5.16 -18.41 7.69
CA GLY A 60 -6.38 -18.59 6.88
C GLY A 60 -6.07 -18.76 5.39
N SER A 61 -7.06 -18.98 4.51
CA SER A 61 -6.81 -18.98 3.05
C SER A 61 -6.37 -17.57 2.60
N PRO A 62 -5.46 -17.40 1.61
CA PRO A 62 -5.09 -16.08 1.15
C PRO A 62 -6.29 -15.31 0.62
N GLU A 63 -6.41 -14.05 1.03
CA GLU A 63 -7.46 -13.13 0.60
C GLU A 63 -6.85 -11.89 -0.07
N ALA A 64 -7.64 -11.19 -0.88
CA ALA A 64 -7.27 -9.86 -1.34
C ALA A 64 -7.55 -8.84 -0.23
N MET A 65 -6.57 -7.96 0.01
CA MET A 65 -6.66 -6.84 0.93
C MET A 65 -6.53 -5.53 0.17
N VAL A 66 -7.01 -4.43 0.75
CA VAL A 66 -6.84 -3.11 0.16
C VAL A 66 -5.57 -2.45 0.71
N VAL A 67 -4.70 -2.01 -0.19
CA VAL A 67 -3.55 -1.18 0.11
C VAL A 67 -3.87 0.25 -0.27
N TRP A 68 -3.74 1.16 0.68
CA TRP A 68 -3.74 2.59 0.43
C TRP A 68 -2.33 3.06 0.12
N VAL A 69 -2.20 3.84 -0.94
CA VAL A 69 -0.95 4.44 -1.42
C VAL A 69 -1.20 5.93 -1.58
N GLN A 70 -0.42 6.73 -0.87
CA GLN A 70 -0.47 8.19 -1.00
C GLN A 70 0.85 8.66 -1.60
N PHE A 71 0.79 9.62 -2.53
CA PHE A 71 1.97 10.30 -3.09
C PHE A 71 2.05 11.74 -2.57
N SER A 72 3.27 12.24 -2.44
CA SER A 72 3.53 13.67 -2.21
C SER A 72 3.12 14.53 -3.41
N ASN A 73 2.72 15.78 -3.12
CA ASN A 73 2.34 16.81 -4.09
C ASN A 73 3.47 17.14 -5.09
N ASP A 74 4.72 16.93 -4.71
CA ASP A 74 5.89 17.16 -5.56
C ASP A 74 6.17 16.01 -6.53
N SER A 75 5.43 14.91 -6.45
CA SER A 75 5.60 13.80 -7.39
C SER A 75 5.17 14.25 -8.79
N GLY A 76 6.15 14.43 -9.69
CA GLY A 76 5.92 14.83 -11.08
C GLY A 76 5.42 13.69 -11.97
N ILE A 77 5.03 12.55 -11.37
CA ILE A 77 4.80 11.32 -12.10
C ILE A 77 3.37 11.23 -12.64
N LYS A 78 3.27 10.91 -13.93
CA LYS A 78 1.99 10.59 -14.55
C LYS A 78 1.68 9.12 -14.32
N ILE A 79 0.62 8.87 -13.57
CA ILE A 79 0.14 7.51 -13.31
C ILE A 79 -0.78 7.10 -14.47
N PRO A 80 -0.47 6.02 -15.20
CA PRO A 80 -1.34 5.51 -16.25
C PRO A 80 -2.73 5.17 -15.71
N GLU A 81 -3.76 5.65 -16.41
CA GLU A 81 -5.16 5.36 -16.11
C GLU A 81 -5.82 4.73 -17.34
N LYS A 82 -6.64 3.72 -17.12
CA LYS A 82 -7.55 3.17 -18.12
C LYS A 82 -8.86 2.76 -17.46
N ASP A 83 -9.98 3.29 -17.96
CA ASP A 83 -11.32 2.96 -17.50
C ASP A 83 -11.51 3.13 -15.97
N GLY A 84 -10.89 4.17 -15.39
CA GLY A 84 -10.92 4.44 -13.94
C GLY A 84 -10.02 3.55 -13.09
N VAL A 85 -9.19 2.70 -13.72
CA VAL A 85 -8.19 1.86 -13.07
C VAL A 85 -6.80 2.43 -13.33
N PHE A 86 -6.03 2.63 -12.26
CA PHE A 86 -4.69 3.18 -12.26
C PHE A 86 -3.64 2.08 -12.10
N ASP A 87 -2.55 2.14 -12.87
CA ASP A 87 -1.43 1.21 -12.79
C ASP A 87 -0.23 1.87 -12.11
N LEU A 88 0.08 1.46 -10.88
CA LEU A 88 1.20 1.94 -10.07
C LEU A 88 2.41 0.98 -10.14
N SER A 89 2.34 -0.08 -10.94
CA SER A 89 3.37 -1.13 -11.02
C SER A 89 4.50 -0.80 -12.01
N GLY A 90 4.36 0.27 -12.77
CA GLY A 90 5.34 0.74 -13.75
C GLY A 90 6.70 1.09 -13.12
N SER A 91 7.78 0.92 -13.88
CA SER A 91 9.16 1.17 -13.40
C SER A 91 9.37 2.59 -12.91
N ASP A 92 8.79 3.57 -13.59
CA ASP A 92 8.96 4.99 -13.25
C ASP A 92 8.28 5.29 -11.91
N ILE A 93 7.11 4.70 -11.67
CA ILE A 93 6.34 4.87 -10.43
C ILE A 93 7.04 4.18 -9.26
N LYS A 94 7.58 2.99 -9.49
CA LYS A 94 8.43 2.29 -8.52
C LYS A 94 9.65 3.12 -8.14
N ASN A 95 10.31 3.74 -9.11
CA ASN A 95 11.47 4.59 -8.85
C ASN A 95 11.08 5.84 -8.04
N GLU A 96 9.93 6.45 -8.33
CA GLU A 96 9.42 7.60 -7.58
C GLU A 96 9.10 7.22 -6.13
N ILE A 97 8.42 6.09 -5.92
CA ILE A 97 8.18 5.52 -4.60
C ILE A 97 9.52 5.27 -3.90
N LEU A 98 10.52 4.70 -4.55
CA LEU A 98 11.79 4.40 -3.86
C LEU A 98 12.68 5.64 -3.63
N SER A 99 12.31 6.81 -4.15
CA SER A 99 13.08 8.05 -4.04
C SER A 99 12.68 8.91 -2.83
N PRO A 100 13.62 9.67 -2.23
CA PRO A 100 13.32 10.65 -1.18
C PRO A 100 12.78 11.98 -1.76
N VAL A 101 11.83 12.63 -1.06
CA VAL A 101 11.26 13.95 -1.44
C VAL A 101 12.34 15.02 -1.50
N GLY A 102 12.38 15.80 -2.58
CA GLY A 102 13.23 16.99 -2.70
C GLY A 102 14.73 16.75 -2.54
N GLY A 103 15.18 15.48 -2.64
CA GLY A 103 16.57 15.09 -2.35
C GLY A 103 16.94 15.18 -0.86
N ILE A 104 15.97 15.36 0.05
CA ILE A 104 16.18 15.41 1.49
C ILE A 104 16.14 13.97 2.04
N PRO A 105 17.28 13.43 2.53
CA PRO A 105 17.31 12.07 3.06
C PRO A 105 16.38 11.95 4.27
N GLY A 106 15.35 11.11 4.18
CA GLY A 106 14.45 10.77 5.30
C GLY A 106 12.99 11.14 5.10
N ASN A 107 12.65 12.00 4.13
CA ASN A 107 11.26 12.31 3.79
C ASN A 107 10.76 11.36 2.69
N PRO A 108 9.80 10.47 2.99
CA PRO A 108 9.30 9.54 2.00
C PRO A 108 8.39 10.27 0.99
N ASN A 109 8.54 9.97 -0.31
CA ASN A 109 7.66 10.47 -1.39
C ASN A 109 6.23 9.91 -1.31
N TYR A 110 5.97 9.05 -0.33
CA TYR A 110 4.83 8.18 -0.32
C TYR A 110 4.48 7.70 1.10
N ASP A 111 3.23 7.30 1.29
CA ASP A 111 2.81 6.48 2.43
C ASP A 111 2.10 5.21 1.94
N PHE A 112 2.26 4.12 2.71
CA PHE A 112 1.58 2.85 2.47
C PHE A 112 0.88 2.38 3.73
N LYS A 113 -0.39 2.03 3.58
CA LYS A 113 -1.13 1.33 4.63
C LYS A 113 -1.92 0.18 4.04
N VAL A 114 -2.15 -0.84 4.85
CA VAL A 114 -3.00 -1.98 4.49
C VAL A 114 -4.23 -2.01 5.37
N LEU A 115 -5.41 -2.15 4.76
CA LEU A 115 -6.67 -2.25 5.48
C LEU A 115 -6.79 -3.64 6.09
N MET A 116 -6.71 -3.70 7.41
CA MET A 116 -6.93 -4.92 8.19
C MET A 116 -8.43 -5.09 8.40
N ASP A 117 -9.10 -5.80 7.49
CA ASP A 117 -10.58 -5.88 7.45
C ASP A 117 -11.19 -6.44 8.74
N GLU A 118 -10.49 -7.33 9.44
CA GLU A 118 -10.89 -7.87 10.76
C GLU A 118 -11.07 -6.75 11.80
N PHE A 119 -10.17 -5.77 11.79
CA PHE A 119 -10.18 -4.64 12.74
C PHE A 119 -10.81 -3.38 12.17
N LYS A 120 -11.11 -3.35 10.87
CA LYS A 120 -11.55 -2.15 10.13
C LYS A 120 -10.59 -0.97 10.35
N GLN A 121 -9.30 -1.25 10.40
CA GLN A 121 -8.24 -0.29 10.68
C GLN A 121 -7.11 -0.40 9.66
N TRP A 122 -6.45 0.72 9.39
CA TRP A 122 -5.31 0.82 8.47
C TRP A 122 -4.01 0.63 9.24
N LEU A 123 -3.26 -0.41 8.88
CA LEU A 123 -1.95 -0.71 9.45
C LEU A 123 -0.85 -0.10 8.57
N GLY A 124 0.05 0.67 9.18
CA GLY A 124 1.23 1.21 8.50
C GLY A 124 2.33 1.58 9.46
N ALA A 125 3.26 2.42 9.00
CA ALA A 125 4.31 2.99 9.84
C ALA A 125 4.57 4.44 9.49
N ASN A 126 4.98 5.24 10.48
CA ASN A 126 5.24 6.67 10.31
C ASN A 126 6.47 7.00 9.44
N HIS A 127 7.51 6.16 9.45
CA HIS A 127 8.69 6.27 8.59
C HIS A 127 9.50 4.96 8.60
N GLY A 128 10.63 4.90 7.89
CA GLY A 128 11.60 3.81 8.01
C GLY A 128 12.73 4.14 9.00
N GLY A 129 13.22 3.13 9.72
CA GLY A 129 14.48 3.22 10.48
C GLY A 129 14.37 3.50 11.98
N PRO A 130 15.43 4.00 12.64
CA PRO A 130 15.40 4.24 14.09
C PRO A 130 14.28 5.20 14.46
N GLY A 131 13.42 4.83 15.41
CA GLY A 131 12.23 5.60 15.78
C GLY A 131 10.96 5.23 15.00
N MET A 132 11.04 4.27 14.06
CA MET A 132 9.88 3.73 13.35
C MET A 132 8.86 3.19 14.35
N ASN A 133 7.62 3.64 14.20
CA ASN A 133 6.47 3.14 14.92
C ASN A 133 5.47 2.52 13.94
N VAL A 134 5.07 1.29 14.23
CA VAL A 134 4.02 0.58 13.50
C VAL A 134 2.71 0.82 14.25
N SER A 135 1.72 1.37 13.57
CA SER A 135 0.46 1.74 14.21
C SER A 135 -0.74 1.46 13.32
N PHE A 136 -1.87 1.23 13.99
CA PHE A 136 -3.19 1.22 13.38
C PHE A 136 -3.77 2.63 13.41
N CYS A 137 -4.42 3.03 12.32
CA CYS A 137 -5.23 4.24 12.25
C CYS A 137 -6.65 3.88 11.80
N GLU A 138 -7.65 4.37 12.54
CA GLU A 138 -9.07 4.12 12.26
C GLU A 138 -9.60 4.95 11.09
N ASN A 139 -8.91 6.03 10.74
CA ASN A 139 -9.38 6.98 9.73
C ASN A 139 -8.18 7.60 8.99
N LEU A 140 -8.08 7.33 7.69
CA LEU A 140 -7.04 7.88 6.83
C LEU A 140 -7.14 9.41 6.71
N THR A 141 -8.34 9.97 6.58
CA THR A 141 -8.56 11.43 6.52
C THR A 141 -7.98 12.15 7.73
N LYS A 142 -8.17 11.62 8.94
CA LYS A 142 -7.57 12.21 10.14
C LYS A 142 -6.05 12.10 10.17
N ASP A 143 -5.50 11.03 9.61
CA ASP A 143 -4.06 10.84 9.53
C ASP A 143 -3.44 11.82 8.52
N ILE A 144 -4.07 11.95 7.35
CA ILE A 144 -3.72 12.94 6.31
C ILE A 144 -3.80 14.36 6.89
N GLU A 145 -4.92 14.74 7.52
CA GLU A 145 -5.09 16.06 8.15
C GLU A 145 -4.08 16.34 9.28
N THR A 146 -3.62 15.30 9.99
CA THR A 146 -2.62 15.44 11.05
C THR A 146 -1.23 15.61 10.44
N GLN A 147 -0.92 14.90 9.36
CA GLN A 147 0.32 15.05 8.60
C GLN A 147 0.41 16.43 7.93
N GLU A 148 -0.65 16.87 7.25
CA GLU A 148 -0.76 18.22 6.65
C GLU A 148 -0.61 19.35 7.70
N LYS A 149 -1.08 19.14 8.94
CA LYS A 149 -0.90 20.09 10.06
C LYS A 149 0.54 20.14 10.59
N VAL A 150 1.30 19.05 10.48
CA VAL A 150 2.73 19.03 10.81
C VAL A 150 3.54 19.69 9.68
N GLU A 151 3.09 19.52 8.43
CA GLU A 151 3.71 20.07 7.23
C GLU A 151 3.43 21.57 7.02
N SER A 152 2.35 22.13 7.58
CA SER A 152 2.10 23.59 7.54
C SER A 152 3.10 24.44 8.36
N ALA A 153 4.14 23.82 8.93
CA ALA A 153 5.37 24.46 9.41
C ALA A 153 6.50 24.58 8.34
N GLY A 154 6.25 24.21 7.08
CA GLY A 154 7.15 24.42 5.94
C GLY A 154 7.43 23.21 5.03
N GLY A 155 6.54 22.22 4.96
CA GLY A 155 6.64 21.04 4.09
C GLY A 155 5.45 20.91 3.14
N ASP A 156 5.72 20.35 1.97
CA ASP A 156 4.78 20.15 0.87
C ASP A 156 3.83 18.97 1.14
N GLY A 157 2.52 19.18 0.99
CA GLY A 157 1.46 18.25 1.37
C GLY A 157 1.41 16.92 0.59
N LEU A 158 0.61 15.98 1.09
CA LEU A 158 0.31 14.69 0.44
C LEU A 158 -1.16 14.64 -0.03
N GLU A 159 -1.47 14.79 -1.33
CA GLU A 159 -2.88 14.85 -1.77
C GLU A 159 -3.36 13.69 -2.65
N THR A 160 -2.47 13.01 -3.38
CA THR A 160 -2.92 12.00 -4.36
C THR A 160 -3.00 10.62 -3.72
N ASN A 161 -4.22 10.08 -3.65
CA ASN A 161 -4.53 8.83 -2.96
C ASN A 161 -5.02 7.75 -3.94
N PHE A 162 -4.47 6.54 -3.80
CA PHE A 162 -4.89 5.36 -4.54
C PHE A 162 -5.15 4.19 -3.60
N TYR A 163 -6.07 3.33 -4.00
CA TYR A 163 -6.47 2.14 -3.27
C TYR A 163 -6.31 0.93 -4.18
N CYS A 164 -5.39 0.03 -3.85
CA CYS A 164 -5.03 -1.12 -4.67
C CYS A 164 -5.49 -2.41 -3.98
N PRO A 165 -6.45 -3.17 -4.52
CA PRO A 165 -6.66 -4.55 -4.09
C PRO A 165 -5.43 -5.41 -4.42
N VAL A 166 -4.87 -6.06 -3.42
CA VAL A 166 -3.67 -6.90 -3.55
C VAL A 166 -3.91 -8.22 -2.82
N CYS A 167 -3.67 -9.33 -3.52
CA CYS A 167 -3.68 -10.66 -2.90
C CYS A 167 -2.59 -10.78 -1.82
N GLN A 168 -2.96 -11.34 -0.68
CA GLN A 168 -1.99 -11.96 0.21
C GLN A 168 -1.28 -13.10 -0.52
N ARG A 169 0.01 -13.28 -0.25
CA ARG A 169 0.76 -14.42 -0.79
C ARG A 169 0.47 -15.68 0.02
N ASP A 170 0.45 -16.83 -0.67
CA ASP A 170 0.47 -18.14 -0.03
C ASP A 170 1.71 -18.28 0.87
N TYR A 171 1.52 -18.66 2.14
CA TYR A 171 2.59 -18.86 3.13
C TYR A 171 3.59 -19.95 2.72
N ALA A 172 3.16 -20.92 1.90
CA ALA A 172 4.04 -21.93 1.31
C ALA A 172 5.07 -21.33 0.34
N GLU A 173 4.75 -20.19 -0.27
CA GLU A 173 5.64 -19.46 -1.19
C GLU A 173 6.36 -18.29 -0.52
N ALA A 174 5.95 -17.90 0.70
CA ALA A 174 6.54 -16.79 1.47
C ALA A 174 7.82 -17.17 2.25
N LYS A 175 8.36 -18.40 2.07
CA LYS A 175 9.56 -18.93 2.75
C LYS A 175 10.81 -18.96 1.88
#